data_AF-A0A1F3TSY7-F1
#
_entry.id   AF-A0A1F3TSY7-F1
#
_cell.length_a   1.000
_cell.length_b   1.000
_cell.length_c   1.000
_cell.angle_alpha   90.00
_cell.angle_beta   90.00
_cell.angle_gamma   90.00
#
_symmetry.space_group_name_H-M   'P 1'
#
loop_
_entity.id
_entity.type
_entity.pdbx_description
1 polymer ?
#
loop_
_entity_poly.entity_id
_entity_poly.type
_entity_poly.pdbx_seq_one_letter_code
_entity_poly.pdbx_strand_id
1 'polypeptide(L)'
;MLKSAQCLSDPRLMNRLNTTLLILLCVLIIAKSAFAEVLRWPQGCLTGELHVQNNSDSETRAWLQKFKSQLLEESEVRLARQQVTLIPVSAETVSESFTLLHFKKAGTLHAKFICNDNNIIKTYPSHSFEGGVLSYRRSDLKQNKLWIQNLYSGNNQIELEFLDRRMNVLSNSSIALISLETKVIPLISESQNWSYVRVQSQQRFAAFNLTSYGSDGPFIIAPQSTLVSEDAAYFEVRSQDNIGDSFIAKITDPEMIAKAREQITNPTLEKILFARLKKGHGNHNRNWSKREKSFWSWSVSEVTNIADIGSTSCNGLPQVVEDRIDSWIENPGRICFWSYRIRKELKPSEVASGFTIQ
;
A
#
# COMPACT_ATOMS: atom_id res chain seq x y z
N MET A 1 54.81 -1.37 24.25
CA MET A 1 54.38 -0.26 25.12
C MET A 1 53.34 0.55 24.34
N LEU A 2 52.07 0.15 24.30
CA LEU A 2 51.00 0.46 25.27
C LEU A 2 50.95 1.95 25.64
N LYS A 3 50.01 2.68 25.03
CA LYS A 3 49.06 3.55 25.75
C LYS A 3 47.77 3.67 24.92
N SER A 4 46.76 2.95 25.40
CA SER A 4 45.36 2.97 25.01
C SER A 4 44.70 4.28 25.44
N ALA A 5 43.97 4.92 24.53
CA ALA A 5 42.99 5.95 24.89
C ALA A 5 41.62 5.28 25.06
N GLN A 6 41.16 5.26 26.30
CA GLN A 6 39.86 4.73 26.72
C GLN A 6 38.72 5.55 26.12
N CYS A 7 37.82 4.87 25.40
CA CYS A 7 36.47 5.36 25.17
C CYS A 7 35.74 5.36 26.52
N LEU A 8 35.50 6.56 27.06
CA LEU A 8 34.57 6.76 28.17
C LEU A 8 33.15 6.52 27.67
N SER A 9 32.59 5.39 28.08
CA SER A 9 31.17 5.09 28.07
C SER A 9 30.43 6.09 28.96
N ASP A 10 29.67 7.01 28.36
CA ASP A 10 28.65 7.79 29.06
C ASP A 10 27.32 7.00 29.05
N PRO A 11 26.86 6.46 30.19
CA PRO A 11 25.64 5.66 30.27
C PRO A 11 24.35 6.48 30.20
N ARG A 12 24.43 7.82 30.03
CA ARG A 12 23.26 8.71 30.08
C ARG A 12 22.74 9.17 28.72
N LEU A 13 23.45 8.88 27.62
CA LEU A 13 22.96 9.16 26.26
C LEU A 13 22.18 8.00 25.60
N MET A 14 22.16 6.81 26.20
CA MET A 14 21.49 5.62 25.66
C MET A 14 20.01 5.44 26.07
N ASN A 15 19.38 6.45 26.68
CA ASN A 15 18.03 6.30 27.26
C ASN A 15 16.93 7.18 26.65
N ARG A 16 17.11 7.73 25.44
CA ARG A 16 16.04 8.48 24.73
C ARG A 16 15.82 8.12 23.27
N LEU A 17 16.48 7.08 22.77
CA LEU A 17 16.32 6.57 21.41
C LEU A 17 16.23 5.05 21.48
N ASN A 18 15.14 4.50 22.04
CA ASN A 18 14.75 3.10 21.86
C ASN A 18 13.50 2.77 22.69
N THR A 19 12.33 2.73 22.03
CA THR A 19 11.30 1.70 22.34
C THR A 19 10.20 1.56 21.27
N THR A 20 10.17 2.38 20.21
CA THR A 20 9.14 2.29 19.16
C THR A 20 9.63 1.81 17.79
N LEU A 21 10.91 1.47 17.60
CA LEU A 21 11.48 1.31 16.24
C LEU A 21 11.90 -0.12 15.82
N LEU A 22 11.79 -1.13 16.69
CA LEU A 22 12.53 -2.40 16.47
C LEU A 22 11.70 -3.64 16.05
N ILE A 23 10.37 -3.57 15.93
CA ILE A 23 9.56 -4.81 15.97
C ILE A 23 9.39 -5.52 14.62
N LEU A 24 9.58 -4.86 13.47
CA LEU A 24 9.34 -5.49 12.15
C LEU A 24 10.59 -6.08 11.46
N LEU A 25 11.80 -5.88 12.00
CA LEU A 25 13.04 -6.28 11.32
C LEU A 25 13.35 -7.79 11.44
N CYS A 26 12.72 -8.51 12.37
CA CYS A 26 13.12 -9.88 12.72
C CYS A 26 12.43 -11.02 11.94
N VAL A 27 11.52 -10.75 10.99
CA VAL A 27 10.73 -11.84 10.34
C VAL A 27 11.23 -12.23 8.94
N LEU A 28 12.21 -11.53 8.35
CA LEU A 28 12.60 -11.74 6.94
C LEU A 28 13.69 -12.81 6.70
N ILE A 29 14.04 -13.60 7.72
CA ILE A 29 15.01 -14.69 7.58
C ILE A 29 14.24 -15.94 7.09
N ILE A 30 14.26 -16.16 5.76
CA ILE A 30 13.83 -17.41 5.09
C ILE A 30 12.31 -17.55 4.82
N ALA A 31 11.60 -16.47 4.50
CA ALA A 31 10.26 -16.62 3.89
C ALA A 31 10.38 -16.78 2.36
N LYS A 32 10.07 -17.98 1.83
CA LYS A 32 9.94 -18.23 0.37
C LYS A 32 8.83 -17.38 -0.28
N SER A 33 7.91 -16.87 0.53
CA SER A 33 6.71 -16.20 0.08
C SER A 33 6.69 -14.75 0.54
N ALA A 34 6.60 -13.86 -0.44
CA ALA A 34 6.65 -12.41 -0.30
C ALA A 34 5.24 -11.81 -0.30
N PHE A 35 4.51 -12.01 0.80
CA PHE A 35 3.16 -11.48 0.93
C PHE A 35 3.13 -10.31 1.89
N ALA A 36 2.39 -9.28 1.51
CA ALA A 36 1.90 -8.26 2.42
C ALA A 36 0.49 -7.86 1.96
N GLU A 37 -0.41 -7.66 2.92
CA GLU A 37 -1.73 -7.10 2.68
C GLU A 37 -2.08 -6.18 3.84
N VAL A 38 -2.56 -4.99 3.48
CA VAL A 38 -3.02 -3.97 4.42
C VAL A 38 -4.53 -3.85 4.26
N LEU A 39 -5.26 -4.29 5.28
CA LEU A 39 -6.70 -4.12 5.34
C LEU A 39 -7.02 -2.77 5.98
N ARG A 40 -7.84 -1.97 5.28
CA ARG A 40 -8.30 -0.66 5.74
C ARG A 40 -9.81 -0.63 5.85
N TRP A 41 -10.33 0.19 6.74
CA TRP A 41 -11.76 0.46 6.88
C TRP A 41 -11.98 1.90 7.35
N PRO A 42 -13.16 2.49 7.12
CA PRO A 42 -13.51 3.77 7.70
C PRO A 42 -13.71 3.69 9.20
N GLN A 43 -13.08 4.60 9.94
CA GLN A 43 -13.39 4.82 11.35
C GLN A 43 -14.67 5.67 11.48
N GLY A 44 -15.82 5.08 11.13
CA GLY A 44 -17.11 5.79 11.12
C GLY A 44 -17.76 5.97 12.49
N CYS A 45 -17.20 5.35 13.55
CA CYS A 45 -17.55 5.55 14.95
C CYS A 45 -16.25 5.71 15.76
N LEU A 46 -16.29 6.36 16.93
CA LEU A 46 -15.09 6.47 17.78
C LEU A 46 -14.73 5.12 18.41
N THR A 47 -15.73 4.35 18.85
CA THR A 47 -15.52 3.05 19.50
C THR A 47 -16.28 1.95 18.76
N GLY A 48 -15.75 0.73 18.81
CA GLY A 48 -16.38 -0.46 18.26
C GLY A 48 -15.49 -1.69 18.35
N GLU A 49 -15.86 -2.72 17.60
CA GLU A 49 -15.16 -4.00 17.55
C GLU A 49 -14.71 -4.29 16.13
N LEU A 50 -13.44 -4.65 15.96
CA LEU A 50 -12.91 -5.20 14.73
C LEU A 50 -13.08 -6.73 14.76
N HIS A 51 -13.89 -7.23 13.84
CA HIS A 51 -14.10 -8.66 13.65
C HIS A 51 -13.15 -9.14 12.56
N VAL A 52 -12.14 -9.91 12.92
CA VAL A 52 -11.14 -10.43 11.99
C VAL A 52 -11.33 -11.93 11.82
N GLN A 53 -11.78 -12.35 10.64
CA GLN A 53 -11.86 -13.75 10.24
C GLN A 53 -10.52 -14.17 9.63
N ASN A 54 -9.89 -15.20 10.20
CA ASN A 54 -8.76 -15.89 9.58
C ASN A 54 -9.27 -17.15 8.86
N ASN A 55 -9.15 -17.16 7.53
CA ASN A 55 -9.58 -18.29 6.69
C ASN A 55 -8.48 -19.32 6.41
N SER A 56 -7.28 -19.13 6.95
CA SER A 56 -6.20 -20.11 6.78
C SER A 56 -6.29 -21.25 7.79
N ASP A 57 -5.62 -22.35 7.46
CA ASP A 57 -5.49 -23.54 8.31
C ASP A 57 -4.43 -23.39 9.42
N SER A 58 -3.83 -22.21 9.53
CA SER A 58 -2.77 -21.88 10.49
C SER A 58 -3.10 -20.62 11.27
N GLU A 59 -2.53 -20.50 12.48
CA GLU A 59 -2.51 -19.22 13.17
C GLU A 59 -1.79 -18.17 12.28
N THR A 60 -2.34 -16.96 12.24
CA THR A 60 -1.76 -15.83 11.51
C THR A 60 -1.47 -14.70 12.48
N ARG A 61 -0.26 -14.15 12.38
CA ARG A 61 0.09 -12.90 13.05
C ARG A 61 -0.26 -11.72 12.15
N ALA A 62 -0.86 -10.71 12.73
CA ALA A 62 -1.18 -9.44 12.09
C ALA A 62 -0.77 -8.28 13.02
N TRP A 63 -0.62 -7.09 12.45
CA TRP A 63 -0.26 -5.88 13.18
C TRP A 63 -1.40 -4.87 13.04
N LEU A 64 -2.03 -4.55 14.15
CA LEU A 64 -3.02 -3.48 14.22
C LEU A 64 -2.28 -2.16 14.40
N GLN A 65 -2.42 -1.28 13.43
CA GLN A 65 -1.74 0.01 13.42
C GLN A 65 -2.76 1.14 13.55
N LYS A 66 -2.46 2.12 14.40
CA LYS A 66 -3.27 3.33 14.62
C LYS A 66 -2.55 4.55 14.06
N PHE A 67 -3.24 5.34 13.25
CA PHE A 67 -2.71 6.53 12.60
C PHE A 67 -3.54 7.78 12.89
N LYS A 68 -2.92 8.95 12.76
CA LYS A 68 -3.62 10.24 12.60
C LYS A 68 -3.04 11.01 11.41
N SER A 69 -1.91 11.68 11.60
CA SER A 69 -1.03 12.19 10.54
C SER A 69 0.27 11.39 10.45
N GLN A 70 0.53 10.57 11.46
CA GLN A 70 1.66 9.66 11.58
C GLN A 70 1.19 8.39 12.31
N LEU A 71 2.02 7.36 12.32
CA LEU A 71 1.80 6.16 13.14
C LEU A 71 1.85 6.54 14.63
N LEU A 72 0.80 6.23 15.36
CA LEU A 72 0.69 6.48 16.80
C LEU A 72 1.00 5.23 17.62
N GLU A 73 0.47 4.09 17.19
CA GLU A 73 0.58 2.81 17.90
C GLU A 73 0.61 1.65 16.90
N GLU A 74 1.35 0.59 17.24
CA GLU A 74 1.35 -0.68 16.53
C GLU A 74 1.37 -1.82 17.56
N SER A 75 0.46 -2.79 17.41
CA SER A 75 0.38 -3.96 18.28
C SER A 75 0.23 -5.26 17.48
N GLU A 76 0.93 -6.31 17.91
CA GLU A 76 0.77 -7.65 17.33
C GLU A 76 -0.55 -8.26 17.82
N VAL A 77 -1.33 -8.81 16.89
CA VAL A 77 -2.52 -9.60 17.15
C VAL A 77 -2.33 -11.01 16.59
N ARG A 78 -2.64 -12.00 17.41
CA ARG A 78 -2.64 -13.42 16.99
C ARG A 78 -4.05 -13.86 16.65
N LEU A 79 -4.20 -14.35 15.43
CA LEU A 79 -5.48 -14.73 14.84
C LEU A 79 -5.52 -16.24 14.69
N ALA A 80 -6.34 -16.89 15.51
CA ALA A 80 -6.51 -18.34 15.47
C ALA A 80 -7.02 -18.80 14.10
N ARG A 81 -6.61 -20.00 13.66
CA ARG A 81 -7.02 -20.57 12.36
C ARG A 81 -8.54 -20.74 12.28
N GLN A 82 -9.12 -20.52 11.11
CA GLN A 82 -10.55 -20.74 10.83
C GLN A 82 -11.51 -20.11 11.86
N GLN A 83 -11.15 -18.98 12.46
CA GLN A 83 -11.91 -18.35 13.54
C GLN A 83 -12.04 -16.83 13.35
N VAL A 84 -13.08 -16.27 13.97
CA VAL A 84 -13.23 -14.82 14.14
C VAL A 84 -12.59 -14.41 15.46
N THR A 85 -11.67 -13.47 15.41
CA THR A 85 -11.15 -12.76 16.58
C THR A 85 -11.85 -11.41 16.69
N LEU A 86 -12.33 -11.08 17.89
CA LEU A 86 -12.95 -9.78 18.21
C LEU A 86 -11.92 -8.92 18.91
N ILE A 87 -11.66 -7.73 18.37
CA ILE A 87 -10.65 -6.81 18.88
C ILE A 87 -11.33 -5.47 19.16
N PRO A 88 -11.42 -5.02 20.42
CA PRO A 88 -11.98 -3.70 20.70
C PRO A 88 -11.05 -2.62 20.14
N VAL A 89 -11.62 -1.64 19.44
CA VAL A 89 -10.89 -0.53 18.83
C VAL A 89 -11.53 0.79 19.28
N SER A 90 -10.68 1.73 19.70
CA SER A 90 -11.10 3.04 20.19
C SER A 90 -10.22 4.15 19.61
N ALA A 91 -10.87 5.09 18.93
CA ALA A 91 -10.32 6.36 18.48
C ALA A 91 -10.72 7.49 19.43
N GLU A 92 -9.83 8.45 19.64
CA GLU A 92 -10.10 9.70 20.32
C GLU A 92 -10.82 10.69 19.38
N THR A 93 -10.52 10.63 18.08
CA THR A 93 -11.13 11.51 17.08
C THR A 93 -11.41 10.78 15.78
N VAL A 94 -12.36 11.29 14.99
CA VAL A 94 -12.71 10.75 13.66
C VAL A 94 -11.62 10.92 12.60
N SER A 95 -10.54 11.65 12.92
CA SER A 95 -9.34 11.77 12.07
C SER A 95 -8.32 10.67 12.33
N GLU A 96 -8.50 9.90 13.39
CA GLU A 96 -7.71 8.69 13.61
C GLU A 96 -8.24 7.57 12.73
N SER A 97 -7.32 6.75 12.23
CA SER A 97 -7.63 5.61 11.37
C SER A 97 -6.84 4.39 11.81
N PHE A 98 -7.34 3.22 11.42
CA PHE A 98 -6.73 1.95 11.75
C PHE A 98 -6.50 1.13 10.50
N THR A 99 -5.48 0.29 10.55
CA THR A 99 -5.19 -0.71 9.54
C THR A 99 -4.83 -2.03 10.20
N LEU A 100 -4.99 -3.12 9.45
CA LEU A 100 -4.50 -4.42 9.83
C LEU A 100 -3.52 -4.92 8.76
N LEU A 101 -2.23 -4.93 9.08
CA LEU A 101 -1.17 -5.44 8.21
C LEU A 101 -0.90 -6.92 8.51
N HIS A 102 -0.76 -7.75 7.48
CA HIS A 102 -0.29 -9.13 7.65
C HIS A 102 0.56 -9.60 6.46
N PHE A 103 1.40 -10.62 6.70
CA PHE A 103 2.32 -11.17 5.70
C PHE A 103 1.86 -12.54 5.17
N LYS A 104 0.55 -12.66 4.89
CA LYS A 104 -0.07 -13.85 4.27
C LYS A 104 -0.68 -13.46 2.94
N LYS A 105 -0.95 -14.46 2.09
CA LYS A 105 -1.59 -14.28 0.77
C LYS A 105 -2.85 -13.41 0.89
N ALA A 106 -3.06 -12.54 -0.08
CA ALA A 106 -4.24 -11.69 -0.14
C ALA A 106 -5.54 -12.49 -0.01
N GLY A 107 -6.49 -12.01 0.80
CA GLY A 107 -7.75 -12.69 1.11
C GLY A 107 -7.64 -13.81 2.15
N THR A 108 -6.48 -13.98 2.79
CA THR A 108 -6.36 -14.88 3.95
C THR A 108 -7.16 -14.36 5.15
N LEU A 109 -7.14 -13.04 5.35
CA LEU A 109 -7.89 -12.37 6.40
C LEU A 109 -9.02 -11.54 5.79
N HIS A 110 -10.16 -11.55 6.46
CA HIS A 110 -11.22 -10.57 6.21
C HIS A 110 -11.52 -9.85 7.50
N ALA A 111 -11.60 -8.53 7.45
CA ALA A 111 -11.93 -7.73 8.61
C ALA A 111 -13.17 -6.88 8.35
N LYS A 112 -13.92 -6.61 9.41
CA LYS A 112 -14.98 -5.61 9.41
C LYS A 112 -15.01 -4.91 10.76
N PHE A 113 -15.10 -3.59 10.74
CA PHE A 113 -15.32 -2.82 11.95
C PHE A 113 -16.81 -2.65 12.18
N ILE A 114 -17.27 -2.96 13.39
CA ILE A 114 -18.67 -2.89 13.79
C ILE A 114 -18.79 -1.95 14.98
N CYS A 115 -19.76 -1.04 14.93
CA CYS A 115 -20.08 -0.16 16.03
C CYS A 115 -21.59 0.06 16.14
N ASN A 116 -22.04 0.42 17.33
CA ASN A 116 -23.41 0.87 17.56
C ASN A 116 -23.42 2.39 17.68
N ASP A 117 -24.13 3.06 16.78
CA ASP A 117 -24.33 4.50 16.79
C ASP A 117 -25.83 4.78 16.86
N ASN A 118 -26.30 5.34 17.97
CA ASN A 118 -27.72 5.67 18.20
C ASN A 118 -28.68 4.49 17.95
N ASN A 119 -28.37 3.31 18.47
CA ASN A 119 -29.11 2.05 18.29
C ASN A 119 -29.11 1.50 16.85
N ILE A 120 -28.27 2.03 15.97
CA ILE A 120 -28.05 1.51 14.63
C ILE A 120 -26.70 0.81 14.61
N ILE A 121 -26.71 -0.49 14.33
CA ILE A 121 -25.48 -1.24 14.09
C ILE A 121 -24.94 -0.85 12.72
N LYS A 122 -23.72 -0.30 12.70
CA LYS A 122 -22.99 0.05 11.49
C LYS A 122 -21.87 -0.94 11.25
N THR A 123 -21.72 -1.39 10.01
CA THR A 123 -20.69 -2.34 9.57
C THR A 123 -19.84 -1.72 8.49
N TYR A 124 -18.53 -1.72 8.71
CA TYR A 124 -17.52 -1.19 7.79
C TYR A 124 -16.61 -2.32 7.33
N PRO A 125 -16.93 -3.02 6.23
CA PRO A 125 -16.08 -4.05 5.67
C PRO A 125 -14.74 -3.47 5.25
N SER A 126 -13.66 -4.19 5.53
CA SER A 126 -12.33 -3.77 5.10
C SER A 126 -12.08 -4.12 3.63
N HIS A 127 -11.12 -3.41 3.02
CA HIS A 127 -10.52 -3.81 1.76
C HIS A 127 -9.05 -3.39 1.69
N SER A 128 -8.33 -3.89 0.68
CA SER A 128 -6.90 -3.63 0.46
C SER A 128 -6.59 -2.69 -0.69
N PHE A 129 -7.58 -1.96 -1.23
CA PHE A 129 -7.33 -1.01 -2.33
C PHE A 129 -6.61 0.25 -1.81
N GLU A 130 -5.47 0.57 -2.42
CA GLU A 130 -4.61 1.69 -2.01
C GLU A 130 -4.27 2.60 -3.19
N GLY A 131 -5.29 3.01 -3.95
CA GLY A 131 -5.19 3.95 -5.07
C GLY A 131 -5.92 3.49 -6.32
N GLY A 132 -5.39 3.90 -7.48
CA GLY A 132 -6.04 3.70 -8.78
C GLY A 132 -7.22 4.66 -8.98
N VAL A 133 -8.12 4.28 -9.89
CA VAL A 133 -9.35 4.99 -10.21
C VAL A 133 -10.52 4.20 -9.63
N LEU A 134 -11.14 4.75 -8.59
CA LEU A 134 -12.19 4.09 -7.82
C LEU A 134 -13.52 4.79 -8.06
N SER A 135 -14.52 4.08 -8.58
CA SER A 135 -15.87 4.65 -8.77
C SER A 135 -16.87 4.06 -7.79
N TYR A 136 -17.59 4.92 -7.09
CA TYR A 136 -18.62 4.57 -6.11
C TYR A 136 -19.98 4.95 -6.64
N ARG A 137 -20.97 4.08 -6.44
CA ARG A 137 -22.35 4.38 -6.75
C ARG A 137 -22.91 5.31 -5.68
N ARG A 138 -23.68 6.31 -6.10
CA ARG A 138 -24.50 7.11 -5.21
C ARG A 138 -25.41 6.19 -4.38
N SER A 139 -25.45 6.42 -3.07
CA SER A 139 -26.34 5.70 -2.19
C SER A 139 -27.68 6.43 -2.09
N ASP A 140 -28.75 5.71 -2.42
CA ASP A 140 -30.12 6.18 -2.20
C ASP A 140 -30.51 6.11 -0.70
N LEU A 141 -29.72 5.39 0.10
CA LEU A 141 -29.86 5.24 1.55
C LEU A 141 -29.17 6.41 2.29
N LYS A 142 -29.69 7.63 2.04
CA LYS A 142 -29.61 8.88 2.84
C LYS A 142 -28.26 9.45 3.30
N GLN A 143 -27.11 8.81 3.11
CA GLN A 143 -25.80 9.45 3.33
C GLN A 143 -24.93 9.25 2.10
N ASN A 144 -24.55 10.36 1.46
CA ASN A 144 -23.58 10.40 0.37
C ASN A 144 -22.35 11.12 0.90
N LYS A 145 -21.53 10.38 1.67
CA LYS A 145 -20.26 10.88 2.18
C LYS A 145 -19.16 9.93 1.73
N LEU A 146 -18.01 10.48 1.44
CA LEU A 146 -16.83 9.72 1.10
C LEU A 146 -15.83 9.84 2.24
N TRP A 147 -15.44 8.71 2.81
CA TRP A 147 -14.28 8.65 3.69
C TRP A 147 -13.06 8.48 2.79
N ILE A 148 -12.03 9.30 2.99
CA ILE A 148 -10.78 9.25 2.23
C ILE A 148 -9.61 9.40 3.17
N GLN A 149 -8.61 8.55 3.00
CA GLN A 149 -7.33 8.62 3.68
C GLN A 149 -6.21 8.80 2.66
N ASN A 150 -5.35 9.77 2.89
CA ASN A 150 -4.10 9.88 2.15
C ASN A 150 -3.11 8.83 2.64
N LEU A 151 -2.49 8.11 1.71
CA LEU A 151 -1.48 7.09 2.00
C LEU A 151 -0.08 7.56 1.56
N TYR A 152 0.04 8.79 1.10
CA TYR A 152 1.28 9.42 0.72
C TYR A 152 1.72 10.42 1.78
N SER A 153 2.97 10.35 2.22
CA SER A 153 3.49 11.23 3.29
C SER A 153 3.56 12.71 2.92
N GLY A 154 3.49 13.04 1.62
CA GLY A 154 3.46 14.42 1.11
C GLY A 154 2.05 14.97 0.90
N ASN A 155 1.95 15.98 0.03
CA ASN A 155 0.67 16.52 -0.41
C ASN A 155 0.07 15.62 -1.50
N ASN A 156 -1.22 15.34 -1.39
CA ASN A 156 -1.98 14.55 -2.34
C ASN A 156 -3.22 15.34 -2.78
N GLN A 157 -3.31 15.60 -4.08
CA GLN A 157 -4.50 16.15 -4.72
C GLN A 157 -5.39 15.00 -5.17
N ILE A 158 -6.53 14.82 -4.50
CA ILE A 158 -7.53 13.83 -4.90
C ILE A 158 -8.57 14.54 -5.76
N GLU A 159 -8.78 14.01 -6.95
CA GLU A 159 -9.79 14.47 -7.90
C GLU A 159 -11.08 13.65 -7.70
N LEU A 160 -12.21 14.36 -7.71
CA LEU A 160 -13.54 13.80 -7.63
C LEU A 160 -14.30 14.18 -8.90
N GLU A 161 -14.67 13.20 -9.71
CA GLU A 161 -15.53 13.39 -10.88
C GLU A 161 -16.93 12.86 -10.56
N PHE A 162 -17.95 13.70 -10.67
CA PHE A 162 -19.33 13.30 -10.56
C PHE A 162 -19.84 12.88 -11.93
N LEU A 163 -20.38 11.67 -12.02
CA LEU A 163 -20.74 11.04 -13.29
C LEU A 163 -22.23 10.75 -13.38
N ASP A 164 -22.78 10.81 -14.59
CA ASP A 164 -24.14 10.35 -14.88
C ASP A 164 -24.24 8.80 -14.93
N ARG A 165 -25.44 8.27 -15.23
CA ARG A 165 -25.65 6.81 -15.36
C ARG A 165 -24.86 6.15 -16.50
N ARG A 166 -24.39 6.94 -17.46
CA ARG A 166 -23.61 6.51 -18.62
C ARG A 166 -22.11 6.72 -18.40
N MET A 167 -21.69 7.07 -17.18
CA MET A 167 -20.30 7.36 -16.79
C MET A 167 -19.69 8.60 -17.46
N ASN A 168 -20.51 9.52 -17.97
CA ASN A 168 -20.04 10.83 -18.46
C ASN A 168 -19.80 11.78 -17.30
N VAL A 169 -18.74 12.57 -17.38
CA VAL A 169 -18.41 13.60 -16.37
C VAL A 169 -19.43 14.74 -16.44
N LEU A 170 -20.09 15.01 -15.31
CA LEU A 170 -21.03 16.11 -15.14
C LEU A 170 -20.38 17.32 -14.48
N SER A 171 -19.56 17.07 -13.47
CA SER A 171 -18.80 18.10 -12.74
C SER A 171 -17.57 17.46 -12.11
N ASN A 172 -16.58 18.27 -11.75
CA ASN A 172 -15.41 17.83 -11.00
C ASN A 172 -15.17 18.72 -9.79
N SER A 173 -14.45 18.19 -8.82
CA SER A 173 -13.88 18.94 -7.72
C SER A 173 -12.56 18.30 -7.29
N SER A 174 -11.77 19.01 -6.50
CA SER A 174 -10.54 18.47 -5.94
C SER A 174 -10.42 18.79 -4.47
N ILE A 175 -9.67 17.95 -3.77
CA ILE A 175 -9.36 18.11 -2.36
C ILE A 175 -7.87 17.91 -2.14
N ALA A 176 -7.30 18.70 -1.26
CA ALA A 176 -5.95 18.52 -0.79
C ALA A 176 -5.97 17.72 0.53
N LEU A 177 -5.16 16.66 0.58
CA LEU A 177 -4.81 15.94 1.78
C LEU A 177 -3.30 16.02 1.98
N ILE A 178 -2.87 16.17 3.23
CA ILE A 178 -1.44 16.23 3.56
C ILE A 178 -1.06 15.07 4.47
N SER A 179 0.13 14.50 4.27
CA SER A 179 0.62 13.41 5.11
C SER A 179 -0.40 12.27 5.20
N LEU A 180 -0.53 11.56 6.32
CA LEU A 180 -1.50 10.45 6.44
C LEU A 180 -2.93 10.90 6.84
N GLU A 181 -3.30 12.14 6.51
CA GLU A 181 -4.59 12.73 6.89
C GLU A 181 -5.79 11.92 6.36
N THR A 182 -6.82 11.86 7.19
CA THR A 182 -8.12 11.27 6.87
C THR A 182 -9.22 12.33 6.92
N LYS A 183 -10.11 12.34 5.92
CA LYS A 183 -11.30 13.22 5.86
C LYS A 183 -12.56 12.46 5.53
N VAL A 184 -13.69 12.97 6.05
CA VAL A 184 -15.03 12.57 5.63
C VAL A 184 -15.65 13.75 4.90
N ILE A 185 -16.07 13.52 3.65
CA ILE A 185 -16.41 14.60 2.72
C ILE A 185 -17.84 14.39 2.24
N PRO A 186 -18.73 15.39 2.36
CA PRO A 186 -20.05 15.30 1.76
C PRO A 186 -19.91 15.34 0.22
N LEU A 187 -20.57 14.41 -0.45
CA LEU A 187 -20.61 14.36 -1.92
C LEU A 187 -21.67 15.34 -2.42
N ILE A 188 -21.23 16.59 -2.64
CA ILE A 188 -22.07 17.69 -3.15
C ILE A 188 -21.63 17.97 -4.59
N SER A 189 -22.57 17.87 -5.52
CA SER A 189 -22.38 18.24 -6.93
C SER A 189 -23.37 19.35 -7.29
N GLU A 190 -22.94 20.26 -8.17
CA GLU A 190 -23.80 21.29 -8.75
C GLU A 190 -24.96 20.66 -9.55
N SER A 191 -24.74 19.49 -10.14
CA SER A 191 -25.77 18.73 -10.85
C SER A 191 -26.40 17.72 -9.90
N GLN A 192 -27.72 17.77 -9.69
CA GLN A 192 -28.39 16.77 -8.84
C GLN A 192 -28.53 15.38 -9.48
N ASN A 193 -28.18 15.24 -10.77
CA ASN A 193 -28.43 14.03 -11.56
C ASN A 193 -27.24 13.04 -11.59
N TRP A 194 -26.19 13.29 -10.80
CA TRP A 194 -25.07 12.35 -10.71
C TRP A 194 -25.51 11.02 -10.07
N SER A 195 -24.93 9.94 -10.58
CA SER A 195 -25.17 8.56 -10.17
C SER A 195 -23.92 7.86 -9.63
N TYR A 196 -22.74 8.35 -9.99
CA TYR A 196 -21.46 7.85 -9.48
C TYR A 196 -20.53 8.99 -9.12
N VAL A 197 -19.63 8.74 -8.18
CA VAL A 197 -18.44 9.56 -7.97
C VAL A 197 -17.21 8.72 -8.29
N ARG A 198 -16.33 9.22 -9.15
CA ARG A 198 -15.03 8.64 -9.42
C ARG A 198 -13.97 9.42 -8.65
N VAL A 199 -13.11 8.69 -7.97
CA VAL A 199 -12.03 9.20 -7.12
C VAL A 199 -10.73 8.74 -7.73
N GLN A 200 -9.81 9.68 -7.96
CA GLN A 200 -8.51 9.38 -8.56
C GLN A 200 -7.41 10.31 -8.05
N SER A 201 -6.18 9.82 -8.10
CA SER A 201 -4.97 10.61 -7.81
C SER A 201 -3.74 9.91 -8.38
N GLN A 202 -2.69 10.71 -8.63
CA GLN A 202 -1.35 10.19 -8.94
C GLN A 202 -0.68 9.55 -7.71
N GLN A 203 -1.06 9.96 -6.50
CA GLN A 203 -0.52 9.41 -5.25
C GLN A 203 -1.52 8.45 -4.60
N ARG A 204 -1.03 7.59 -3.69
CA ARG A 204 -1.84 6.57 -3.04
C ARG A 204 -2.88 7.17 -2.09
N PHE A 205 -4.05 6.55 -2.08
CA PHE A 205 -5.14 6.88 -1.16
C PHE A 205 -5.99 5.64 -0.89
N ALA A 206 -6.76 5.66 0.18
CA ALA A 206 -7.86 4.73 0.40
C ALA A 206 -9.17 5.54 0.45
N ALA A 207 -10.25 4.97 -0.07
CA ALA A 207 -11.55 5.63 -0.04
C ALA A 207 -12.67 4.61 0.17
N PHE A 208 -13.78 5.06 0.78
CA PHE A 208 -14.97 4.26 1.02
C PHE A 208 -16.21 5.14 0.94
N ASN A 209 -17.27 4.64 0.33
CA ASN A 209 -18.56 5.31 0.37
C ASN A 209 -19.25 5.02 1.71
N LEU A 210 -19.58 6.04 2.48
CA LEU A 210 -20.26 5.90 3.75
C LEU A 210 -21.76 5.90 3.55
N THR A 211 -22.44 4.95 4.18
CA THR A 211 -23.90 4.80 4.14
C THR A 211 -24.49 4.91 5.55
N SER A 212 -25.82 4.94 5.66
CA SER A 212 -26.50 4.92 6.96
C SER A 212 -26.18 3.67 7.81
N TYR A 213 -25.73 2.58 7.17
CA TYR A 213 -25.46 1.29 7.82
C TYR A 213 -23.96 0.95 7.87
N GLY A 214 -23.08 1.88 7.49
CA GLY A 214 -21.63 1.70 7.54
C GLY A 214 -20.93 2.15 6.27
N SER A 215 -20.35 1.24 5.49
CA SER A 215 -19.67 1.60 4.23
C SER A 215 -19.73 0.55 3.14
N ASP A 216 -19.61 1.02 1.91
CA ASP A 216 -19.44 0.21 0.69
C ASP A 216 -18.10 0.49 0.02
N GLY A 217 -17.54 -0.56 -0.59
CA GLY A 217 -16.36 -0.47 -1.44
C GLY A 217 -16.68 0.08 -2.84
N PRO A 218 -15.64 0.29 -3.68
CA PRO A 218 -15.82 0.77 -5.04
C PRO A 218 -16.55 -0.24 -5.91
N PHE A 219 -17.45 0.26 -6.77
CA PHE A 219 -18.17 -0.53 -7.77
C PHE A 219 -17.29 -0.80 -9.01
N ILE A 220 -16.51 0.19 -9.43
CA ILE A 220 -15.52 0.06 -10.52
C ILE A 220 -14.14 0.39 -9.97
N ILE A 221 -13.17 -0.43 -10.37
CA ILE A 221 -11.76 -0.30 -10.01
C ILE A 221 -10.98 -0.38 -11.31
N ALA A 222 -10.19 0.65 -11.60
CA ALA A 222 -9.32 0.69 -12.77
C ALA A 222 -7.93 1.25 -12.38
N PRO A 223 -6.88 0.91 -13.13
CA PRO A 223 -5.56 1.53 -12.98
C PRO A 223 -5.57 3.03 -13.31
N GLN A 224 -4.73 3.77 -12.59
CA GLN A 224 -4.43 5.16 -12.92
C GLN A 224 -3.54 5.21 -14.17
N SER A 225 -3.97 5.98 -15.17
CA SER A 225 -3.16 6.25 -16.35
C SER A 225 -2.10 7.32 -16.07
N THR A 226 -0.96 7.22 -16.75
CA THR A 226 0.17 8.14 -16.61
C THR A 226 0.98 8.23 -17.90
N LEU A 227 1.87 9.21 -17.96
CA LEU A 227 2.82 9.37 -19.06
C LEU A 227 4.14 8.69 -18.70
N VAL A 228 4.65 7.87 -19.61
CA VAL A 228 5.94 7.18 -19.45
C VAL A 228 6.85 7.51 -20.62
N SER A 229 8.15 7.32 -20.44
CA SER A 229 9.14 7.49 -21.51
C SER A 229 9.13 6.27 -22.43
N GLU A 230 9.20 6.51 -23.74
CA GLU A 230 9.33 5.46 -24.77
C GLU A 230 10.78 4.99 -24.95
N ASP A 231 11.76 5.75 -24.45
CA ASP A 231 13.20 5.48 -24.61
C ASP A 231 13.79 4.59 -23.50
N ALA A 232 12.94 3.90 -22.74
CA ALA A 232 13.35 3.05 -21.63
C ALA A 232 12.67 1.68 -21.69
N ALA A 233 13.35 0.66 -21.18
CA ALA A 233 12.76 -0.65 -20.98
C ALA A 233 12.17 -0.74 -19.56
N TYR A 234 10.97 -1.31 -19.46
CA TYR A 234 10.27 -1.49 -18.19
C TYR A 234 10.16 -2.96 -17.88
N PHE A 235 10.49 -3.32 -16.65
CA PHE A 235 10.50 -4.70 -16.21
C PHE A 235 9.62 -4.87 -14.97
N GLU A 236 8.66 -5.79 -15.05
CA GLU A 236 7.94 -6.26 -13.87
C GLU A 236 8.87 -7.14 -13.04
N VAL A 237 9.01 -6.76 -11.77
CA VAL A 237 9.74 -7.50 -10.76
C VAL A 237 8.74 -8.03 -9.75
N ARG A 238 8.69 -9.36 -9.61
CA ARG A 238 7.67 -10.04 -8.80
C ARG A 238 8.28 -11.15 -7.96
N SER A 239 7.58 -11.50 -6.88
CA SER A 239 7.90 -12.65 -6.06
C SER A 239 8.05 -13.93 -6.88
N GLN A 240 8.94 -14.82 -6.45
CA GLN A 240 9.22 -16.08 -7.15
C GLN A 240 7.97 -16.96 -7.31
N ASP A 241 7.07 -16.93 -6.32
CA ASP A 241 5.81 -17.67 -6.31
C ASP A 241 4.70 -17.07 -7.18
N ASN A 242 4.92 -15.91 -7.81
CA ASN A 242 3.95 -15.18 -8.63
C ASN A 242 2.60 -14.90 -7.94
N ILE A 243 2.57 -14.79 -6.61
CA ILE A 243 1.33 -14.52 -5.85
C ILE A 243 1.48 -13.24 -4.99
N GLY A 244 2.70 -12.79 -4.74
CA GLY A 244 3.00 -11.57 -3.99
C GLY A 244 2.82 -10.27 -4.77
N ASP A 245 3.10 -9.17 -4.07
CA ASP A 245 3.22 -7.84 -4.66
C ASP A 245 4.27 -7.82 -5.76
N SER A 246 4.17 -6.83 -6.64
CA SER A 246 5.19 -6.57 -7.65
C SER A 246 5.51 -5.08 -7.73
N PHE A 247 6.57 -4.75 -8.45
CA PHE A 247 6.96 -3.38 -8.74
C PHE A 247 7.57 -3.33 -10.14
N ILE A 248 7.70 -2.12 -10.70
CA ILE A 248 8.26 -1.91 -12.04
C ILE A 248 9.61 -1.21 -11.91
N ALA A 249 10.63 -1.82 -12.50
CA ALA A 249 11.94 -1.21 -12.68
C ALA A 249 12.05 -0.61 -14.08
N LYS A 250 12.37 0.69 -14.16
CA LYS A 250 12.77 1.34 -15.42
C LYS A 250 14.28 1.20 -15.60
N ILE A 251 14.71 0.69 -16.75
CA ILE A 251 16.13 0.49 -17.09
C ILE A 251 16.43 1.18 -18.41
N THR A 252 17.50 1.96 -18.44
CA THR A 252 18.00 2.65 -19.64
C THR A 252 19.38 2.17 -20.08
N ASP A 253 20.14 1.54 -19.18
CA ASP A 253 21.46 0.96 -19.50
C ASP A 253 21.30 -0.30 -20.37
N PRO A 254 21.83 -0.31 -21.62
CA PRO A 254 21.74 -1.45 -22.52
C PRO A 254 22.29 -2.76 -21.92
N GLU A 255 23.33 -2.71 -21.10
CA GLU A 255 23.91 -3.92 -20.49
C GLU A 255 22.97 -4.53 -19.46
N MET A 256 22.36 -3.70 -18.61
CA MET A 256 21.35 -4.16 -17.64
C MET A 256 20.07 -4.64 -18.33
N ILE A 257 19.67 -4.00 -19.43
CA ILE A 257 18.54 -4.46 -20.25
C ILE A 257 18.82 -5.86 -20.80
N ALA A 258 20.02 -6.10 -21.32
CA ALA A 258 20.41 -7.41 -21.83
C ALA A 258 20.35 -8.49 -20.73
N LYS A 259 20.90 -8.21 -19.54
CA LYS A 259 20.83 -9.14 -18.38
C LYS A 259 19.41 -9.39 -17.90
N ALA A 260 18.56 -8.36 -17.88
CA ALA A 260 17.15 -8.49 -17.51
C ALA A 260 16.39 -9.41 -18.49
N ARG A 261 16.63 -9.23 -19.79
CA ARG A 261 16.06 -10.08 -20.86
C ARG A 261 16.59 -11.51 -20.78
N GLU A 262 17.89 -11.69 -20.52
CA GLU A 262 18.48 -13.01 -20.30
C GLU A 262 17.77 -13.76 -19.18
N GLN A 263 17.56 -13.11 -18.02
CA GLN A 263 16.84 -13.70 -16.90
C GLN A 263 15.40 -14.10 -17.25
N ILE A 264 14.70 -13.30 -18.07
CA ILE A 264 13.35 -13.65 -18.55
C ILE A 264 13.39 -14.90 -19.44
N THR A 265 14.36 -14.98 -20.36
CA THR A 265 14.50 -16.12 -21.28
C THR A 265 15.02 -17.38 -20.60
N ASN A 266 15.76 -17.23 -19.50
CA ASN A 266 16.29 -18.34 -18.71
C ASN A 266 15.84 -18.20 -17.23
N PRO A 267 14.60 -18.58 -16.89
CA PRO A 267 14.06 -18.42 -15.54
C PRO A 267 14.79 -19.24 -14.45
N THR A 268 15.68 -20.17 -14.85
CA THR A 268 16.56 -20.87 -13.90
C THR A 268 17.63 -19.96 -13.31
N LEU A 269 17.91 -18.83 -13.97
CA LEU A 269 18.73 -17.76 -13.44
C LEU A 269 17.96 -17.04 -12.33
N GLU A 270 18.15 -17.50 -11.09
CA GLU A 270 17.56 -16.90 -9.91
C GLU A 270 18.29 -15.61 -9.47
N LYS A 271 18.60 -14.72 -10.41
CA LYS A 271 19.30 -13.46 -10.14
C LYS A 271 18.42 -12.45 -9.41
N ILE A 272 18.99 -11.77 -8.43
CA ILE A 272 18.39 -10.71 -7.64
C ILE A 272 18.68 -9.37 -8.34
N LEU A 273 17.65 -8.51 -8.42
CA LEU A 273 17.80 -7.13 -8.88
C LEU A 273 18.38 -6.26 -7.76
N PHE A 274 19.48 -5.58 -8.04
CA PHE A 274 20.07 -4.55 -7.17
C PHE A 274 19.72 -3.18 -7.72
N ALA A 275 19.04 -2.38 -6.92
CA ALA A 275 18.57 -1.08 -7.36
C ALA A 275 18.63 -0.03 -6.27
N ARG A 276 19.02 1.20 -6.63
CA ARG A 276 18.84 2.38 -5.78
C ARG A 276 17.39 2.84 -5.85
N LEU A 277 16.91 3.40 -4.75
CA LEU A 277 15.55 3.93 -4.65
C LEU A 277 15.52 5.45 -4.64
N LYS A 278 14.35 6.01 -4.94
CA LYS A 278 14.00 7.41 -4.67
C LYS A 278 12.54 7.52 -4.26
N LYS A 279 12.20 8.64 -3.62
CA LYS A 279 10.81 8.98 -3.27
C LYS A 279 9.98 9.24 -4.53
N GLY A 280 8.71 8.86 -4.48
CA GLY A 280 7.74 8.99 -5.56
C GLY A 280 7.79 7.84 -6.57
N HIS A 281 6.64 7.55 -7.16
CA HIS A 281 6.41 6.45 -8.13
C HIS A 281 7.16 6.60 -9.46
N GLY A 282 7.71 7.79 -9.75
CA GLY A 282 8.44 8.06 -11.00
C GLY A 282 7.58 7.90 -12.26
N ASN A 283 6.26 8.01 -12.16
CA ASN A 283 5.27 7.78 -13.23
C ASN A 283 5.24 6.37 -13.80
N HIS A 284 5.89 5.38 -13.19
CA HIS A 284 5.88 4.00 -13.71
C HIS A 284 5.72 2.96 -12.61
N ASN A 285 6.33 3.18 -11.44
CA ASN A 285 6.42 2.14 -10.44
C ASN A 285 5.07 1.90 -9.75
N ARG A 286 4.47 0.75 -10.04
CA ARG A 286 3.15 0.35 -9.54
C ARG A 286 3.10 -1.13 -9.19
N ASN A 287 2.15 -1.51 -8.35
CA ASN A 287 1.91 -2.89 -7.98
C ASN A 287 1.15 -3.62 -9.09
N TRP A 288 1.90 -4.18 -10.05
CA TRP A 288 1.33 -4.83 -11.23
C TRP A 288 0.48 -6.07 -10.90
N SER A 289 0.72 -6.70 -9.74
CA SER A 289 0.00 -7.87 -9.25
C SER A 289 -1.41 -7.56 -8.75
N LYS A 290 -1.71 -6.30 -8.40
CA LYS A 290 -3.01 -5.91 -7.82
C LYS A 290 -4.00 -5.48 -8.91
N ARG A 291 -5.30 -5.51 -8.59
CA ARG A 291 -6.37 -5.19 -9.55
C ARG A 291 -6.31 -3.73 -9.99
N GLU A 292 -6.15 -2.84 -9.02
CA GLU A 292 -6.07 -1.39 -9.17
C GLU A 292 -4.72 -0.91 -9.71
N LYS A 293 -3.69 -1.77 -9.68
CA LYS A 293 -2.31 -1.43 -10.06
C LYS A 293 -1.85 -0.07 -9.55
N SER A 294 -2.07 0.16 -8.26
CA SER A 294 -1.69 1.39 -7.57
C SER A 294 -0.22 1.67 -7.69
N PHE A 295 0.12 2.95 -7.82
CA PHE A 295 1.49 3.41 -7.72
C PHE A 295 2.08 3.14 -6.32
N TRP A 296 3.36 2.81 -6.26
CA TRP A 296 4.14 2.82 -5.02
C TRP A 296 4.60 4.24 -4.71
N SER A 297 4.73 4.66 -3.47
CA SER A 297 5.22 6.01 -3.14
C SER A 297 6.76 6.14 -3.25
N TRP A 298 7.40 5.18 -3.90
CA TRP A 298 8.83 5.09 -4.19
C TRP A 298 9.05 4.51 -5.59
N SER A 299 10.25 4.64 -6.15
CA SER A 299 10.62 4.03 -7.42
C SER A 299 12.10 3.67 -7.47
N VAL A 300 12.43 2.76 -8.38
CA VAL A 300 13.83 2.48 -8.74
C VAL A 300 14.39 3.70 -9.47
N SER A 301 15.46 4.28 -8.92
CA SER A 301 16.20 5.37 -9.56
C SER A 301 17.25 4.86 -10.53
N GLU A 302 17.88 3.73 -10.19
CA GLU A 302 18.97 3.12 -10.97
C GLU A 302 19.02 1.61 -10.65
N VAL A 303 19.18 0.78 -11.68
CA VAL A 303 19.54 -0.63 -11.53
C VAL A 303 21.05 -0.74 -11.58
N THR A 304 21.66 -1.09 -10.45
CA THR A 304 23.13 -1.14 -10.30
C THR A 304 23.70 -2.51 -10.66
N ASN A 305 22.91 -3.58 -10.51
CA ASN A 305 23.35 -4.94 -10.83
C ASN A 305 22.18 -5.93 -10.92
N ILE A 306 22.43 -7.09 -11.53
CA ILE A 306 21.57 -8.28 -11.54
C ILE A 306 22.47 -9.48 -11.21
N ALA A 307 22.41 -10.00 -9.98
CA ALA A 307 23.42 -10.93 -9.45
C ALA A 307 22.84 -11.96 -8.46
N ASP A 308 23.63 -12.97 -8.07
CA ASP A 308 23.15 -14.14 -7.31
C ASP A 308 22.92 -13.90 -5.81
N ILE A 309 23.74 -13.04 -5.18
CA ILE A 309 23.77 -12.91 -3.71
C ILE A 309 23.66 -11.44 -3.33
N GLY A 310 22.67 -11.12 -2.49
CA GLY A 310 22.50 -9.81 -1.88
C GLY A 310 22.83 -9.80 -0.40
N SER A 311 23.05 -8.60 0.17
CA SER A 311 23.16 -8.42 1.61
C SER A 311 21.77 -8.50 2.27
N THR A 312 21.70 -8.97 3.51
CA THR A 312 20.46 -8.93 4.30
C THR A 312 19.95 -7.50 4.51
N SER A 313 20.84 -6.50 4.47
CA SER A 313 20.51 -5.08 4.67
C SER A 313 19.57 -4.50 3.61
N CYS A 314 19.54 -5.06 2.40
CA CYS A 314 18.68 -4.60 1.31
C CYS A 314 17.57 -5.61 0.95
N ASN A 315 17.46 -6.70 1.71
CA ASN A 315 16.38 -7.66 1.56
C ASN A 315 15.09 -7.15 2.22
N GLY A 316 13.93 -7.40 1.60
CA GLY A 316 12.66 -6.83 2.05
C GLY A 316 11.50 -7.17 1.11
N LEU A 317 10.42 -6.41 1.24
CA LEU A 317 9.20 -6.50 0.44
C LEU A 317 8.79 -5.08 -0.01
N PRO A 318 8.12 -4.91 -1.16
CA PRO A 318 7.59 -3.63 -1.62
C PRO A 318 6.76 -2.90 -0.56
N GLN A 319 5.88 -3.60 0.16
CA GLN A 319 5.08 -3.00 1.22
C GLN A 319 5.92 -2.53 2.41
N VAL A 320 6.99 -3.26 2.77
CA VAL A 320 7.88 -2.83 3.86
C VAL A 320 8.61 -1.54 3.49
N VAL A 321 9.01 -1.39 2.23
CA VAL A 321 9.55 -0.13 1.73
C VAL A 321 8.48 0.96 1.79
N GLU A 322 7.25 0.67 1.35
CA GLU A 322 6.13 1.62 1.39
C GLU A 322 5.82 2.14 2.80
N ASP A 323 5.78 1.28 3.80
CA ASP A 323 5.48 1.66 5.18
C ASP A 323 6.61 2.48 5.82
N ARG A 324 7.83 2.41 5.26
CA ARG A 324 9.07 2.93 5.87
C ARG A 324 9.92 3.74 4.91
N ILE A 325 9.33 4.35 3.89
CA ILE A 325 10.03 4.97 2.75
C ILE A 325 11.16 5.90 3.19
N ASP A 326 10.87 6.78 4.15
CA ASP A 326 11.84 7.77 4.62
C ASP A 326 13.09 7.09 5.20
N SER A 327 12.88 6.18 6.16
CA SER A 327 13.98 5.43 6.77
C SER A 327 14.68 4.50 5.78
N TRP A 328 13.94 3.85 4.86
CA TRP A 328 14.52 2.91 3.90
C TRP A 328 15.37 3.63 2.85
N ILE A 329 14.98 4.84 2.42
CA ILE A 329 15.75 5.64 1.48
C ILE A 329 17.01 6.20 2.14
N GLU A 330 16.94 6.60 3.40
CA GLU A 330 18.12 7.03 4.17
C GLU A 330 19.09 5.86 4.41
N ASN A 331 18.56 4.71 4.82
CA ASN A 331 19.33 3.50 5.07
C ASN A 331 18.43 2.26 4.93
N PRO A 332 18.61 1.42 3.89
CA PRO A 332 19.83 1.25 3.08
C PRO A 332 19.93 2.07 1.78
N GLY A 333 18.89 2.80 1.38
CA GLY A 333 18.82 3.54 0.10
C GLY A 333 18.72 2.67 -1.16
N ARG A 334 18.60 1.36 -0.99
CA ARG A 334 18.62 0.36 -2.09
C ARG A 334 17.78 -0.87 -1.75
N ILE A 335 17.53 -1.68 -2.78
CA ILE A 335 16.84 -2.97 -2.66
C ILE A 335 17.69 -4.07 -3.28
N CYS A 336 17.55 -5.27 -2.70
CA CYS A 336 18.02 -6.55 -3.22
C CYS A 336 17.07 -7.63 -2.69
N PHE A 337 15.79 -7.57 -3.04
CA PHE A 337 14.80 -8.48 -2.48
C PHE A 337 15.06 -9.93 -2.92
N TRP A 338 15.43 -10.78 -1.97
CA TRP A 338 15.91 -12.13 -2.26
C TRP A 338 14.83 -13.03 -2.88
N SER A 339 13.57 -12.77 -2.59
CA SER A 339 12.41 -13.51 -3.09
C SER A 339 11.85 -12.98 -4.40
N TYR A 340 12.44 -11.94 -5.01
CA TYR A 340 11.93 -11.28 -6.20
C TYR A 340 12.81 -11.47 -7.42
N ARG A 341 12.20 -11.67 -8.59
CA ARG A 341 12.89 -11.84 -9.87
C ARG A 341 12.27 -10.94 -10.93
N ILE A 342 13.06 -10.57 -11.93
CA ILE A 342 12.54 -9.97 -13.15
C ILE A 342 11.75 -11.05 -13.89
N ARG A 343 10.47 -10.78 -14.19
CA ARG A 343 9.56 -11.79 -14.77
C ARG A 343 9.07 -11.45 -16.17
N LYS A 344 8.88 -10.17 -16.45
CA LYS A 344 8.28 -9.72 -17.71
C LYS A 344 8.84 -8.36 -18.11
N GLU A 345 9.13 -8.19 -19.39
CA GLU A 345 9.31 -6.88 -20.00
C GLU A 345 7.93 -6.33 -20.41
N LEU A 346 7.64 -5.10 -20.01
CA LEU A 346 6.38 -4.42 -20.26
C LEU A 346 6.57 -3.36 -21.34
N LYS A 347 5.60 -3.25 -22.25
CA LYS A 347 5.57 -2.16 -23.23
C LYS A 347 5.30 -0.83 -22.51
N PRO A 348 5.85 0.30 -22.99
CA PRO A 348 5.51 1.62 -22.45
C PRO A 348 4.01 1.88 -22.36
N SER A 349 3.23 1.48 -23.38
CA SER A 349 1.77 1.58 -23.38
C SER A 349 1.06 0.73 -22.31
N GLU A 350 1.60 -0.45 -21.96
CA GLU A 350 1.10 -1.24 -20.83
C GLU A 350 1.37 -0.48 -19.53
N VAL A 351 2.60 0.01 -19.32
CA VAL A 351 2.98 0.74 -18.11
C VAL A 351 2.19 2.04 -17.96
N ALA A 352 1.94 2.76 -19.06
CA ALA A 352 1.16 3.99 -19.08
C ALA A 352 -0.28 3.76 -18.62
N SER A 353 -0.94 2.75 -19.19
CA SER A 353 -2.36 2.46 -18.97
C SER A 353 -2.63 1.61 -17.73
N GLY A 354 -1.64 0.84 -17.27
CA GLY A 354 -1.85 -0.22 -16.28
C GLY A 354 -2.63 -1.42 -16.82
N PHE A 355 -2.76 -1.59 -18.14
CA PHE A 355 -3.40 -2.76 -18.73
C PHE A 355 -2.41 -3.58 -19.54
N THR A 356 -2.54 -4.90 -19.49
CA THR A 356 -1.86 -5.78 -20.44
C THR A 356 -2.61 -5.69 -21.75
N ILE A 357 -1.96 -5.17 -22.78
CA ILE A 357 -2.50 -5.11 -24.13
C ILE A 357 -2.22 -6.47 -24.77
N GLN A 358 -3.28 -7.23 -25.05
CA GLN A 358 -3.20 -8.53 -25.72
C GLN A 358 -2.84 -8.38 -27.19
#